data_AF-A0A941UYF2-F1
#
_entry.id   AF-A0A941UYF2-F1
#
_cell.length_a   1.000
_cell.length_b   1.000
_cell.length_c   1.000
_cell.angle_alpha   90.00
_cell.angle_beta   90.00
_cell.angle_gamma   90.00
#
_symmetry.space_group_name_H-M   'P 1'
#
loop_
_entity.id
_entity.type
_entity.pdbx_description
1 polymer ?
#
loop_
_entity_poly.entity_id
_entity_poly.type
_entity_poly.pdbx_seq_one_letter_code
_entity_poly.pdbx_strand_id
1 'polypeptide(L)'
;MVTLSYRVSDPDGNLIDEGQEPFIYLHGGYAGIFPRVEEALEGKDIGFQVGVKMQPEDAFGEYDAELVRIEPLSVFPDDIQIGMQFERVTDDGEEEMLYTITDIADGKVVVDGNHPLAGTAVVFQCEVTDVRLASAEEITHGHVHAPGAHHHH
;
A
#
# COMPACT_ATOMS: atom_id res chain seq x y z
N MET A 1 17.46 -9.80 4.48
CA MET A 1 17.06 -8.59 3.74
C MET A 1 17.06 -8.93 2.26
N VAL A 2 16.04 -8.49 1.55
CA VAL A 2 15.86 -8.73 0.12
C VAL A 2 15.59 -7.39 -0.55
N THR A 3 16.31 -7.12 -1.62
CA THR A 3 16.06 -5.98 -2.51
C THR A 3 15.43 -6.50 -3.79
N LEU A 4 14.33 -5.87 -4.19
CA LEU A 4 13.55 -6.22 -5.36
C LEU A 4 13.47 -5.03 -6.31
N SER A 5 13.54 -5.28 -7.61
CA SER A 5 12.80 -4.43 -8.55
C SER A 5 11.39 -4.99 -8.66
N TYR A 6 10.39 -4.11 -8.73
CA TYR A 6 9.01 -4.54 -8.80
C TYR A 6 8.21 -3.72 -9.81
N ARG A 7 7.04 -4.22 -10.17
CA ARG A 7 6.04 -3.56 -10.98
C ARG A 7 4.66 -4.08 -10.57
N VAL A 8 3.70 -3.18 -10.43
CA VAL A 8 2.30 -3.52 -10.11
C VAL A 8 1.42 -3.18 -11.31
N SER A 9 0.59 -4.14 -11.70
CA SER A 9 -0.40 -3.98 -12.74
C SER A 9 -1.74 -4.55 -12.31
N ASP A 10 -2.81 -4.15 -12.97
CA ASP A 10 -4.10 -4.82 -12.83
C ASP A 10 -4.10 -6.17 -13.61
N PRO A 11 -5.15 -7.00 -13.50
CA PRO A 11 -5.22 -8.29 -14.19
C PRO A 11 -5.35 -8.17 -15.71
N ASP A 12 -5.72 -6.99 -16.21
CA ASP A 12 -5.84 -6.65 -17.63
C ASP A 12 -4.52 -6.12 -18.21
N GLY A 13 -3.50 -5.93 -17.36
CA GLY A 13 -2.16 -5.46 -17.73
C GLY A 13 -2.01 -3.95 -17.74
N ASN A 14 -2.99 -3.18 -17.26
CA ASN A 14 -2.83 -1.75 -17.07
C ASN A 14 -1.87 -1.51 -15.90
N LEU A 15 -0.95 -0.60 -16.12
CA LEU A 15 0.10 -0.26 -15.17
C LEU A 15 -0.48 0.55 -14.01
N ILE A 16 -0.28 0.06 -12.79
CA ILE A 16 -0.64 0.75 -11.55
C ILE A 16 0.59 1.45 -10.97
N ASP A 17 1.71 0.72 -10.87
CA ASP A 17 2.98 1.23 -10.37
C ASP A 17 4.14 0.59 -11.16
N GLU A 18 5.09 1.40 -11.62
CA GLU A 18 6.28 0.92 -12.32
C GLU A 18 7.42 0.46 -11.40
N GLY A 19 7.35 0.75 -10.09
CA GLY A 19 8.40 0.44 -9.13
C GLY A 19 9.75 1.03 -9.53
N GLN A 20 9.76 2.36 -9.71
CA GLN A 20 10.95 3.10 -10.18
C GLN A 20 12.13 3.01 -9.20
N GLU A 21 11.86 2.77 -7.92
CA GLU A 21 12.86 2.59 -6.88
C GLU A 21 12.90 1.14 -6.40
N PRO A 22 14.09 0.62 -6.05
CA PRO A 22 14.22 -0.72 -5.52
C PRO A 22 13.48 -0.85 -4.19
N PHE A 23 12.61 -1.85 -4.10
CA PHE A 23 11.86 -2.16 -2.88
C PHE A 23 12.71 -3.05 -1.98
N ILE A 24 12.99 -2.59 -0.76
CA ILE A 24 13.85 -3.30 0.18
C ILE A 24 13.02 -3.68 1.40
N TYR A 25 13.01 -4.97 1.75
CA TYR A 25 12.27 -5.47 2.91
C TYR A 25 13.03 -6.55 3.67
N LEU A 26 12.57 -6.82 4.89
CA LEU A 26 13.07 -7.90 5.73
C LEU A 26 12.23 -9.16 5.54
N HIS A 27 12.81 -10.17 4.89
CA HIS A 27 12.20 -11.47 4.67
C HIS A 27 12.22 -12.32 5.95
N GLY A 28 11.14 -13.05 6.21
CA GLY A 28 10.97 -13.94 7.36
C GLY A 28 9.81 -13.56 8.28
N GLY A 29 8.74 -12.94 7.76
CA GLY A 29 7.53 -12.66 8.53
C GLY A 29 7.54 -11.33 9.29
N TYR A 30 8.29 -10.34 8.81
CA TYR A 30 8.33 -8.99 9.38
C TYR A 30 7.26 -8.06 8.77
N ALA A 31 6.30 -8.61 8.03
CA ALA A 31 5.22 -7.87 7.37
C ALA A 31 5.69 -6.71 6.47
N GLY A 32 6.91 -6.81 5.91
CA GLY A 32 7.48 -5.79 5.04
C GLY A 32 7.01 -5.86 3.58
N ILE A 33 6.31 -6.93 3.19
CA ILE A 33 5.73 -7.13 1.86
C ILE A 33 4.47 -8.00 1.99
N PHE A 34 3.64 -8.06 0.95
CA PHE A 34 2.48 -8.93 0.90
C PHE A 34 2.86 -10.40 1.19
N PRO A 35 2.14 -11.12 2.07
CA PRO A 35 2.48 -12.49 2.46
C PRO A 35 2.63 -13.44 1.26
N ARG A 36 1.71 -13.34 0.29
CA ARG A 36 1.75 -14.11 -0.96
C ARG A 36 3.02 -13.88 -1.78
N VAL A 37 3.56 -12.67 -1.77
CA VAL A 37 4.81 -12.34 -2.46
C VAL A 37 6.01 -12.85 -1.68
N GLU A 38 6.00 -12.72 -0.35
CA GLU A 38 7.03 -13.28 0.51
C GLU A 38 7.15 -14.81 0.32
N GLU A 39 6.03 -15.53 0.38
CA GLU A 39 5.98 -16.98 0.16
C GLU A 39 6.50 -17.39 -1.23
N ALA A 40 6.23 -16.59 -2.27
CA ALA A 40 6.72 -16.87 -3.62
C ALA A 40 8.24 -16.68 -3.77
N LEU A 41 8.83 -15.81 -2.95
CA LEU A 41 10.26 -15.48 -2.92
C LEU A 41 11.06 -16.35 -1.93
N GLU A 42 10.39 -17.08 -1.05
CA GLU A 42 11.00 -17.98 -0.07
C GLU A 42 11.95 -18.99 -0.76
N GLY A 43 13.20 -19.01 -0.29
CA GLY A 43 14.26 -19.89 -0.80
C GLY A 43 14.71 -19.61 -2.24
N LYS A 44 14.46 -18.41 -2.79
CA LYS A 44 14.89 -18.01 -4.14
C LYS A 44 16.20 -17.20 -4.11
N ASP A 45 16.99 -17.35 -5.16
CA ASP A 45 18.26 -16.66 -5.34
C ASP A 45 18.12 -15.35 -6.15
N ILE A 46 19.19 -14.54 -6.13
CA ILE A 46 19.33 -13.33 -6.95
C ILE A 46 19.12 -13.65 -8.44
N GLY A 47 18.37 -12.80 -9.13
CA GLY A 47 17.96 -12.94 -10.52
C GLY A 47 16.67 -13.73 -10.73
N PHE A 48 16.05 -14.26 -9.66
CA PHE A 48 14.74 -14.89 -9.76
C PHE A 48 13.65 -13.85 -10.04
N GLN A 49 12.82 -14.13 -11.05
CA GLN A 49 11.68 -13.30 -11.44
C GLN A 49 10.37 -14.06 -11.23
N VAL A 50 9.36 -13.39 -10.67
CA VAL A 50 8.03 -13.97 -10.46
C VAL A 50 6.94 -12.92 -10.61
N GLY A 51 5.79 -13.35 -11.14
CA GLY A 51 4.55 -12.57 -11.13
C GLY A 51 3.54 -13.22 -10.21
N VAL A 52 3.16 -12.52 -9.15
CA VAL A 52 2.20 -12.99 -8.14
C VAL A 52 0.89 -12.26 -8.33
N LYS A 53 -0.15 -13.00 -8.69
CA LYS A 53 -1.51 -12.46 -8.75
C LYS A 53 -2.14 -12.54 -7.37
N MET A 54 -2.61 -11.41 -6.88
CA MET A 54 -3.22 -11.25 -5.56
C MET A 54 -4.67 -10.78 -5.74
N GLN A 55 -5.59 -11.43 -5.04
CA GLN A 55 -6.96 -10.94 -4.91
C GLN A 55 -6.96 -9.73 -3.98
N PRO A 56 -8.06 -8.95 -3.92
CA PRO A 56 -8.13 -7.80 -3.02
C PRO A 56 -7.77 -8.16 -1.57
N GLU A 57 -8.30 -9.28 -1.07
CA GLU A 57 -8.00 -9.84 0.26
C GLU A 57 -6.51 -10.12 0.53
N ASP A 58 -5.72 -10.38 -0.52
CA ASP A 58 -4.30 -10.72 -0.44
C ASP A 58 -3.39 -9.48 -0.56
N ALA A 59 -3.95 -8.33 -0.96
CA ALA A 59 -3.20 -7.12 -1.28
C ALA A 59 -3.68 -5.92 -0.45
N PHE A 60 -4.60 -5.12 -0.99
CA PHE A 60 -5.04 -3.85 -0.40
C PHE A 60 -6.36 -3.96 0.39
N GLY A 61 -6.85 -5.17 0.60
CA GLY A 61 -8.13 -5.45 1.24
C GLY A 61 -9.31 -5.43 0.27
N GLU A 62 -10.43 -5.96 0.74
CA GLU A 62 -11.71 -5.80 0.05
C GLU A 62 -12.19 -4.35 0.16
N TYR A 63 -13.01 -3.94 -0.79
CA TYR A 63 -13.68 -2.65 -0.71
C TYR A 63 -14.78 -2.74 0.35
N ASP A 64 -14.68 -1.90 1.38
CA ASP A 64 -15.61 -1.83 2.48
C ASP A 64 -16.57 -0.64 2.30
N ALA A 65 -17.85 -0.94 2.06
CA ALA A 65 -18.87 0.09 1.88
C ALA A 65 -19.18 0.86 3.18
N GLU A 66 -18.83 0.33 4.36
CA GLU A 66 -19.01 0.99 5.66
C GLU A 66 -17.96 2.09 5.89
N LEU A 67 -16.83 2.03 5.17
CA LEU A 67 -15.84 3.11 5.14
C LEU A 67 -16.24 4.28 4.22
N VAL A 68 -17.32 4.12 3.44
CA VAL A 68 -17.89 5.20 2.64
C VAL A 68 -18.90 5.97 3.48
N ARG A 69 -18.72 7.29 3.57
CA ARG A 69 -19.61 8.16 4.35
C ARG A 69 -20.11 9.32 3.52
N ILE A 70 -21.32 9.75 3.84
CA ILE A 70 -21.95 10.92 3.23
C ILE A 70 -22.08 11.97 4.31
N GLU A 71 -21.31 13.03 4.17
CA GLU A 71 -21.24 14.12 5.14
C GLU A 71 -21.79 15.41 4.50
N PRO A 72 -22.38 16.31 5.29
CA PRO A 72 -22.87 17.59 4.76
C PRO A 72 -21.70 18.48 4.34
N LEU A 73 -21.81 19.17 3.21
CA LEU A 73 -20.77 20.08 2.71
C LEU A 73 -20.35 21.14 3.75
N SER A 74 -21.27 21.52 4.64
CA SER A 74 -21.04 22.51 5.70
C SER A 74 -20.01 22.12 6.76
N VAL A 75 -19.66 20.83 6.89
CA VAL A 75 -18.59 20.41 7.82
C VAL A 75 -17.20 20.46 7.20
N PHE A 76 -17.12 20.66 5.89
CA PHE A 76 -15.87 20.78 5.16
C PHE A 76 -15.50 22.26 4.94
N PRO A 77 -14.21 22.59 4.76
CA PRO A 77 -13.80 23.91 4.30
C PRO A 77 -14.33 24.20 2.89
N ASP A 78 -14.42 25.48 2.51
CA ASP A 78 -14.97 25.91 1.21
C ASP A 78 -14.13 25.47 -0.02
N ASP A 79 -12.91 24.97 0.16
CA ASP A 79 -11.96 24.62 -0.91
C ASP A 79 -11.77 23.10 -1.05
N ILE A 80 -12.85 22.34 -1.11
CA ILE A 80 -12.79 20.89 -1.36
C ILE A 80 -12.96 20.52 -2.83
N GLN A 81 -12.28 19.46 -3.24
CA GLN A 81 -12.34 18.94 -4.61
C GLN A 81 -12.42 17.41 -4.60
N ILE A 82 -13.02 16.84 -5.64
CA ILE A 82 -13.00 15.39 -5.86
C ILE A 82 -11.54 14.94 -6.01
N GLY A 83 -11.17 13.86 -5.33
CA GLY A 83 -9.81 13.33 -5.23
C GLY A 83 -8.99 13.92 -4.07
N MET A 84 -9.49 14.94 -3.38
CA MET A 84 -8.80 15.49 -2.21
C MET A 84 -8.88 14.52 -1.03
N GLN A 85 -7.77 14.36 -0.30
CA GLN A 85 -7.63 13.46 0.84
C GLN A 85 -7.62 14.23 2.16
N PHE A 86 -8.22 13.64 3.20
CA PHE A 86 -8.33 14.21 4.54
C PHE A 86 -8.06 13.14 5.58
N GLU A 87 -7.27 13.49 6.57
CA GLU A 87 -7.09 12.67 7.77
C GLU A 87 -8.24 12.94 8.73
N ARG A 88 -8.91 11.88 9.16
CA ARG A 88 -9.97 11.95 10.18
C ARG A 88 -9.64 10.97 11.28
N VAL A 89 -9.69 11.47 12.51
CA VAL A 89 -9.64 10.61 13.69
C VAL A 89 -10.91 9.76 13.73
N THR A 90 -10.77 8.45 13.84
CA THR A 90 -11.89 7.51 13.99
C THR A 90 -12.70 7.85 15.25
N ASP A 91 -13.96 7.38 15.31
CA ASP A 91 -14.88 7.68 16.42
C ASP A 91 -14.33 7.23 17.79
N ASP A 92 -13.48 6.19 17.78
CA ASP A 92 -12.82 5.66 18.98
C ASP A 92 -11.60 6.50 19.43
N GLY A 93 -11.13 7.44 18.60
CA GLY A 93 -10.03 8.35 18.94
C GLY A 93 -8.63 7.73 18.82
N GLU A 94 -8.54 6.46 18.44
CA GLU A 94 -7.29 5.69 18.45
C GLU A 94 -6.50 5.76 17.14
N GLU A 95 -7.16 6.03 16.00
CA GLU A 95 -6.53 5.95 14.68
C GLU A 95 -6.89 7.13 13.77
N GLU A 96 -5.88 7.67 13.07
CA GLU A 96 -6.06 8.64 11.99
C GLU A 96 -6.24 7.87 10.69
N MET A 97 -7.42 7.96 10.09
CA MET A 97 -7.74 7.29 8.82
C MET A 97 -7.82 8.34 7.71
N LEU A 98 -7.19 8.04 6.58
CA LEU A 98 -7.26 8.86 5.37
C LEU A 98 -8.57 8.59 4.63
N TYR A 99 -9.30 9.66 4.32
CA TYR A 99 -10.53 9.64 3.53
C TYR A 99 -10.33 10.44 2.24
N THR A 100 -10.74 9.89 1.11
CA THR A 100 -10.72 10.56 -0.20
C THR A 100 -12.12 11.05 -0.57
N ILE A 101 -12.27 12.29 -1.03
CA ILE A 101 -13.54 12.76 -1.58
C ILE A 101 -13.77 12.09 -2.93
N THR A 102 -14.84 11.32 -3.05
CA THR A 102 -15.20 10.62 -4.30
C THR A 102 -16.29 11.35 -5.07
N ASP A 103 -17.16 12.10 -4.40
CA ASP A 103 -18.24 12.84 -5.05
C ASP A 103 -18.69 14.06 -4.24
N ILE A 104 -19.16 15.11 -4.92
CA ILE A 104 -19.75 16.30 -4.30
C ILE A 104 -21.03 16.66 -5.08
N ALA A 105 -22.18 16.46 -4.44
CA ALA A 105 -23.48 16.69 -5.06
C ALA A 105 -24.53 17.14 -4.04
N ASP A 106 -25.46 18.01 -4.46
CA ASP A 106 -26.62 18.43 -3.67
C ASP A 106 -26.29 18.93 -2.24
N GLY A 107 -25.15 19.60 -2.06
CA GLY A 107 -24.70 20.08 -0.74
C GLY A 107 -24.21 18.98 0.20
N LYS A 108 -23.87 17.80 -0.34
CA LYS A 108 -23.28 16.66 0.36
C LYS A 108 -21.95 16.27 -0.29
N VAL A 109 -21.10 15.67 0.52
CA VAL A 109 -19.77 15.20 0.14
C VAL A 109 -19.73 13.71 0.46
N VAL A 110 -19.36 12.91 -0.53
CA VAL A 110 -19.09 11.49 -0.36
C VAL A 110 -17.59 11.34 -0.13
N VAL A 111 -17.25 10.73 0.99
CA VAL A 111 -15.88 10.42 1.37
C VAL A 111 -15.70 8.91 1.48
N ASP A 112 -14.53 8.43 1.07
CA ASP A 112 -14.19 7.02 1.05
C ASP A 112 -12.88 6.79 1.82
N GLY A 113 -12.96 6.02 2.89
CA GLY A 113 -11.81 5.63 3.73
C GLY A 113 -11.05 4.40 3.22
N ASN A 114 -11.48 3.80 2.11
CA ASN A 114 -10.80 2.64 1.55
C ASN A 114 -9.43 3.02 0.97
N HIS A 115 -8.50 2.06 0.96
CA HIS A 115 -7.28 2.19 0.19
C HIS A 115 -7.63 2.43 -1.30
N PRO A 116 -6.91 3.30 -2.04
CA PRO A 116 -7.22 3.59 -3.46
C PRO A 116 -7.28 2.37 -4.39
N LEU A 117 -6.70 1.25 -3.97
CA LEU A 117 -6.66 -0.04 -4.69
C LEU A 117 -7.48 -1.15 -3.99
N ALA A 118 -8.24 -0.81 -2.94
CA ALA A 118 -9.12 -1.76 -2.27
C ALA A 118 -10.17 -2.32 -3.26
N GLY A 119 -10.50 -3.60 -3.10
CA GLY A 119 -11.41 -4.29 -4.02
C GLY A 119 -10.82 -4.58 -5.41
N THR A 120 -9.58 -4.16 -5.69
CA THR A 120 -8.92 -4.39 -6.98
C THR A 120 -7.91 -5.53 -6.86
N ALA A 121 -8.06 -6.55 -7.72
CA ALA A 121 -7.04 -7.59 -7.84
C ALA A 121 -5.79 -7.01 -8.52
N VAL A 122 -4.60 -7.38 -8.07
CA VAL A 122 -3.34 -6.84 -8.61
C VAL A 122 -2.38 -7.96 -8.98
N VAL A 123 -1.51 -7.68 -9.93
CA VAL A 123 -0.40 -8.55 -10.33
C VAL A 123 0.90 -7.84 -9.97
N PHE A 124 1.57 -8.37 -8.96
CA PHE A 124 2.87 -7.90 -8.50
C PHE A 124 3.97 -8.71 -9.20
N GLN A 125 4.69 -8.07 -10.11
CA GLN A 125 5.85 -8.64 -10.78
C GLN A 125 7.10 -8.17 -10.07
N CYS A 126 8.01 -9.07 -9.73
CA CYS A 126 9.26 -8.68 -9.10
C CYS A 126 10.44 -9.53 -9.55
N GLU A 127 11.63 -8.94 -9.42
CA GLU A 127 12.92 -9.60 -9.58
C GLU A 127 13.77 -9.39 -8.32
N VAL A 128 14.38 -10.46 -7.84
CA VAL A 128 15.33 -10.39 -6.73
C VAL A 128 16.65 -9.81 -7.21
N THR A 129 16.97 -8.57 -6.83
CA THR A 129 18.20 -7.90 -7.29
C THR A 129 19.35 -8.03 -6.29
N ASP A 130 19.07 -8.19 -4.99
CA ASP A 130 20.09 -8.40 -3.96
C ASP A 130 19.52 -9.15 -2.75
N VAL A 131 20.34 -9.99 -2.12
CA VAL A 131 20.00 -10.70 -0.89
C VAL A 131 21.18 -10.62 0.07
N ARG A 132 20.94 -10.08 1.26
CA ARG A 132 21.94 -10.04 2.34
C ARG A 132 21.34 -10.36 3.70
N LEU A 133 22.20 -10.78 4.62
CA LEU A 133 21.84 -10.89 6.03
C LEU A 133 21.52 -9.49 6.58
N ALA A 134 20.42 -9.40 7.34
CA ALA A 134 20.08 -8.18 8.07
C ALA A 134 21.03 -8.03 9.27
N SER A 135 21.37 -6.79 9.62
CA SER A 135 22.14 -6.50 10.83
C SER A 135 21.26 -6.66 12.08
N ALA A 136 21.89 -6.84 13.25
CA ALA A 136 21.17 -7.00 14.51
C ALA A 136 20.28 -5.78 14.86
N GLU A 137 20.68 -4.59 14.40
CA GLU A 137 19.93 -3.35 14.59
C GLU A 137 18.67 -3.33 13.70
N GLU A 138 18.79 -3.70 12.42
CA GLU A 138 17.66 -3.80 11.48
C GLU A 138 16.63 -4.85 11.91
N ILE A 139 17.09 -5.98 12.47
CA ILE A 139 16.21 -7.01 13.02
C ILE A 139 15.46 -6.51 14.25
N THR A 140 16.12 -5.72 15.11
CA THR A 140 15.51 -5.16 16.33
C THR A 140 14.48 -4.08 15.99
N HIS A 141 14.69 -3.34 14.91
CA HIS A 141 13.83 -2.24 14.48
C HIS A 141 12.72 -2.67 13.51
N GLY A 142 12.78 -3.87 12.94
CA GLY A 142 11.75 -4.41 12.03
C GLY A 142 11.70 -3.75 10.64
N HIS A 143 12.51 -2.73 10.39
CA HIS A 143 12.57 -1.99 9.12
C HIS A 143 14.01 -1.76 8.67
N VAL A 144 14.19 -1.52 7.37
CA VAL A 144 15.48 -1.31 6.73
C VAL A 144 15.99 0.09 7.03
N HIS A 145 17.19 0.21 7.60
CA HIS A 145 17.94 1.48 7.63
C HIS A 145 18.88 1.51 6.43
N ALA A 146 18.38 1.90 5.26
CA ALA A 146 19.25 2.17 4.12
C ALA A 146 19.98 3.50 4.32
N PRO A 147 21.29 3.62 4.01
CA PRO A 147 22.00 4.90 4.05
C PRO A 147 21.46 5.82 2.94
N GLY A 148 20.47 6.65 3.28
CA GLY A 148 19.85 7.61 2.36
C GLY A 148 18.32 7.60 2.36
N ALA A 149 17.64 6.73 3.12
CA ALA A 149 16.18 6.77 3.24
C ALA A 149 15.76 8.00 4.05
N HIS A 150 15.33 9.05 3.36
CA HIS A 150 14.64 10.17 3.95
C HIS A 150 13.35 9.66 4.59
N HIS A 151 13.28 9.69 5.92
CA HIS A 151 12.02 9.64 6.66
C HIS A 151 11.08 10.70 6.08
N HIS A 152 10.02 10.28 5.40
CA HIS A 152 8.82 11.09 5.33
C HIS A 152 8.01 10.76 6.59
N HIS A 153 8.04 11.73 7.50
CA HIS A 153 7.14 11.84 8.63
C HIS A 153 5.89 12.58 8.16
#